data_AF-A0A3D4MFV5-F1
#
_entry.id   AF-A0A3D4MFV5-F1
#
_cell.length_a   1.000
_cell.length_b   1.000
_cell.length_c   1.000
_cell.angle_alpha   90.00
_cell.angle_beta   90.00
_cell.angle_gamma   90.00
#
_symmetry.space_group_name_H-M   'P 1'
#
loop_
_entity.id
_entity.type
_entity.pdbx_description
1 polymer ?
#
loop_
_entity_poly.entity_id
_entity_poly.type
_entity_poly.pdbx_seq_one_letter_code
_entity_poly.pdbx_strand_id
1 'polypeptide(L)'
;MQYLTLLITLPLTVFAVLIVLSNGSDVTVFLLPDDKDFALTLPLWQVALGLLGGGFFLGALFVWLLHQKARFRYWQESRKTARLEKELEKLHADETARKDLAAAEVAKNVTPAGVPALPPA
;
A
#
# COMPACT_ATOMS: atom_id res chain seq x y z
N MET A 1 -11.77 1.25 -3.55
CA MET A 1 -11.92 1.17 -5.02
C MET A 1 -11.72 -0.23 -5.58
N GLN A 2 -10.70 -1.00 -5.17
CA GLN A 2 -10.45 -2.35 -5.71
C GLN A 2 -11.58 -3.37 -5.49
N TYR A 3 -12.28 -3.32 -4.35
CA TYR A 3 -13.36 -4.27 -4.04
C TYR A 3 -14.59 -4.09 -4.94
N LEU A 4 -14.92 -2.87 -5.36
CA LEU A 4 -16.02 -2.62 -6.30
C LEU A 4 -15.71 -3.20 -7.68
N THR A 5 -14.46 -3.04 -8.15
CA THR A 5 -14.03 -3.60 -9.42
C THR A 5 -14.13 -5.12 -9.39
N LEU A 6 -13.69 -5.76 -8.31
CA LEU A 6 -13.77 -7.21 -8.12
C LEU A 6 -15.22 -7.72 -8.06
N LEU A 7 -16.10 -6.98 -7.37
CA LEU A 7 -17.52 -7.31 -7.27
C LEU A 7 -18.23 -7.30 -8.63
N ILE A 8 -17.74 -6.48 -9.59
CA ILE A 8 -18.34 -6.37 -10.93
C ILE A 8 -17.65 -7.33 -11.91
N THR A 9 -16.31 -7.40 -11.91
CA THR A 9 -15.57 -8.22 -12.87
C THR A 9 -15.77 -9.71 -12.61
N LEU A 10 -15.85 -10.15 -11.36
CA LEU A 10 -16.01 -11.56 -11.02
C LEU A 10 -17.32 -12.17 -11.56
N PRO A 11 -18.52 -11.63 -11.29
CA PRO A 11 -19.75 -12.19 -11.84
C PRO A 11 -19.82 -12.05 -13.35
N LEU A 12 -19.30 -10.96 -13.93
CA LEU A 12 -19.23 -10.78 -15.39
C LEU A 12 -18.38 -11.90 -16.05
N THR A 13 -17.24 -12.21 -15.44
CA THR A 13 -16.34 -13.27 -15.88
C THR A 13 -17.02 -14.63 -15.80
N VAL A 14 -17.71 -14.92 -14.69
CA VAL A 14 -18.48 -16.16 -14.53
C VAL A 14 -19.58 -16.25 -15.60
N PHE A 15 -20.28 -15.15 -15.87
CA PHE A 15 -21.34 -15.11 -16.88
C PHE A 15 -20.80 -15.42 -18.29
N ALA A 16 -19.66 -14.84 -18.66
CA ALA A 16 -19.00 -15.12 -19.92
C ALA A 16 -18.62 -16.60 -20.06
N VAL A 17 -18.08 -17.20 -18.98
CA VAL A 17 -17.74 -18.64 -18.95
C VAL A 17 -19.00 -19.50 -19.14
N LEU A 18 -20.10 -19.18 -18.47
CA LEU A 18 -21.36 -19.92 -18.59
C LEU A 18 -21.92 -19.88 -20.01
N ILE A 19 -21.88 -18.72 -20.68
CA ILE A 19 -22.33 -18.58 -22.08
C ILE A 19 -21.51 -19.48 -23.00
N VAL A 20 -20.19 -19.49 -22.83
CA VAL A 20 -19.29 -20.30 -23.64
C VAL A 20 -19.52 -21.80 -23.37
N LEU A 21 -19.68 -22.20 -22.11
CA LEU A 21 -19.94 -23.59 -21.75
C LEU A 21 -21.30 -24.09 -22.27
N SER A 22 -22.29 -23.19 -22.32
CA SER A 22 -23.62 -23.48 -22.88
C SER A 22 -23.62 -23.62 -24.40
N ASN A 23 -22.70 -22.96 -25.10
CA ASN A 23 -22.62 -22.96 -26.57
C ASN A 23 -21.43 -23.79 -27.02
N GLY A 24 -21.45 -25.10 -26.71
CA GLY A 24 -20.38 -26.06 -26.96
C GLY A 24 -20.18 -26.43 -28.43
N SER A 25 -20.00 -25.44 -29.30
CA SER A 25 -19.59 -25.65 -30.69
C SER A 25 -18.07 -25.86 -30.78
N ASP A 26 -17.65 -26.74 -31.69
CA ASP A 26 -16.23 -26.89 -32.01
C ASP A 26 -15.73 -25.69 -32.83
N VAL A 27 -14.55 -25.20 -32.47
CA VAL A 27 -13.91 -24.06 -33.14
C VAL A 27 -12.48 -24.41 -33.50
N THR A 28 -12.09 -24.06 -34.72
CA THR A 28 -10.71 -24.16 -35.18
C THR A 28 -9.98 -22.87 -34.82
N VAL A 29 -8.95 -22.97 -34.00
CA VAL A 29 -8.10 -21.85 -33.59
C VAL A 29 -6.80 -21.89 -34.39
N PHE A 30 -6.46 -20.76 -35.00
CA PHE A 30 -5.17 -20.55 -35.67
C PHE A 30 -4.27 -19.73 -34.74
N LEU A 31 -3.09 -20.26 -34.41
CA LEU A 31 -2.15 -19.55 -33.53
C LEU A 31 -1.43 -18.41 -34.26
N LEU A 32 -1.28 -18.50 -35.58
CA LEU A 32 -0.61 -17.52 -36.41
C LEU A 32 -1.53 -17.08 -37.57
N PRO A 33 -1.45 -15.81 -38.01
CA PRO A 33 -2.37 -15.26 -39.02
C PRO A 33 -2.37 -15.97 -40.37
N ASP A 34 -1.24 -16.56 -40.79
CA ASP A 34 -1.07 -17.21 -42.10
C ASP A 34 -0.67 -18.70 -42.01
N ASP A 35 -0.54 -19.25 -40.81
CA ASP A 35 -0.10 -20.64 -40.64
C ASP A 35 -1.31 -21.57 -40.43
N LYS A 36 -1.62 -22.35 -41.46
CA LYS A 36 -2.68 -23.37 -41.40
C LYS A 36 -2.18 -24.70 -40.82
N ASP A 37 -0.86 -24.88 -40.70
CA ASP A 37 -0.28 -26.12 -40.18
C ASP A 37 -0.44 -26.20 -38.66
N PHE A 38 -0.55 -25.05 -37.98
CA PHE A 38 -0.89 -24.94 -36.56
C PHE A 38 -2.37 -24.59 -36.33
N ALA A 39 -3.26 -25.41 -36.88
CA ALA A 39 -4.69 -25.35 -36.62
C ALA A 39 -5.08 -26.34 -35.53
N LEU A 40 -5.69 -25.85 -34.45
CA LEU A 40 -6.15 -26.69 -33.35
C LEU A 40 -7.67 -26.63 -33.28
N THR A 41 -8.33 -27.76 -33.53
CA THR A 41 -9.78 -27.88 -33.39
C THR A 41 -10.09 -28.34 -31.98
N LEU A 42 -10.72 -27.47 -31.20
CA LEU A 42 -11.11 -27.76 -29.83
C LEU A 42 -12.53 -27.22 -29.59
N PRO A 43 -13.26 -27.78 -28.61
CA PRO A 43 -14.49 -27.18 -28.14
C PRO A 43 -14.26 -25.74 -27.67
N LEU A 44 -15.17 -24.83 -28.02
CA LEU A 44 -15.08 -23.40 -27.67
C LEU A 44 -14.84 -23.14 -26.18
N TRP A 45 -15.38 -24.01 -25.32
CA TRP A 45 -15.21 -23.90 -23.87
C TRP A 45 -13.75 -24.05 -23.41
N GLN A 46 -12.97 -24.90 -24.07
CA GLN A 46 -11.57 -25.11 -23.73
C GLN A 46 -10.74 -23.87 -24.10
N VAL A 47 -11.02 -23.31 -25.28
CA VAL A 47 -10.35 -22.11 -25.79
C VAL A 47 -10.65 -20.91 -24.90
N ALA A 48 -11.92 -20.69 -24.55
CA ALA A 48 -12.31 -19.58 -23.70
C ALA A 48 -11.77 -19.71 -22.28
N LEU A 49 -11.82 -20.90 -21.66
CA LEU A 49 -11.21 -21.13 -20.35
C LEU A 49 -9.70 -20.93 -20.38
N GLY A 50 -9.03 -21.38 -21.44
CA GLY A 50 -7.59 -21.21 -21.61
C GLY A 50 -7.19 -19.74 -21.70
N LEU A 51 -7.88 -18.95 -22.54
CA LEU A 51 -7.66 -17.51 -22.66
C LEU A 51 -8.00 -16.77 -21.38
N LEU A 52 -9.10 -17.14 -20.71
CA LEU A 52 -9.54 -16.49 -19.49
C LEU A 52 -8.57 -16.77 -18.33
N GLY A 53 -8.24 -18.04 -18.11
CA GLY A 53 -7.28 -18.45 -17.11
C GLY A 53 -5.90 -17.86 -17.41
N GLY A 54 -5.42 -18.01 -18.63
CA GLY A 54 -4.15 -17.44 -19.08
C GLY A 54 -4.08 -15.93 -18.87
N GLY A 55 -5.09 -15.19 -19.32
CA GLY A 55 -5.19 -13.75 -19.14
C GLY A 55 -5.30 -13.33 -17.67
N PHE A 56 -6.03 -14.08 -16.85
CA PHE A 56 -6.13 -13.84 -15.41
C PHE A 56 -4.78 -14.00 -14.72
N PHE A 57 -4.07 -15.11 -14.97
CA PHE A 57 -2.74 -15.35 -14.39
C PHE A 57 -1.71 -14.33 -14.88
N LEU A 58 -1.71 -13.99 -16.18
CA LEU A 58 -0.85 -12.94 -16.72
C LEU A 58 -1.15 -11.60 -16.05
N GLY A 59 -2.43 -11.21 -15.98
CA GLY A 59 -2.86 -9.97 -15.34
C GLY A 59 -2.47 -9.92 -13.87
N ALA A 60 -2.68 -10.99 -13.13
CA ALA A 60 -2.28 -11.11 -11.73
C ALA A 60 -0.76 -11.01 -11.56
N LEU A 61 0.02 -11.64 -12.44
CA LEU A 61 1.49 -11.55 -12.44
C LEU A 61 1.96 -10.12 -12.72
N PHE A 62 1.36 -9.44 -13.70
CA PHE A 62 1.64 -8.04 -14.00
C PHE A 62 1.33 -7.13 -12.81
N VAL A 63 0.14 -7.27 -12.21
CA VAL A 63 -0.23 -6.50 -11.01
C VAL A 63 0.76 -6.78 -9.88
N TRP A 64 1.14 -8.03 -9.65
CA TRP A 64 2.12 -8.39 -8.62
C TRP A 64 3.46 -7.68 -8.86
N LEU A 65 3.99 -7.75 -10.08
CA LEU A 65 5.27 -7.12 -10.45
C LEU A 65 5.22 -5.58 -10.32
N LEU A 66 4.12 -4.95 -10.76
CA LEU A 66 3.95 -3.50 -10.63
C LEU A 66 3.76 -3.07 -9.17
N HIS A 67 3.02 -3.84 -8.38
CA HIS A 67 2.73 -3.52 -7.00
C HIS A 67 3.90 -3.77 -6.05
N GLN A 68 4.82 -4.69 -6.37
CA GLN A 68 6.07 -4.87 -5.62
C GLN A 68 6.93 -3.61 -5.59
N LYS A 69 7.05 -2.89 -6.73
CA LYS A 69 7.78 -1.61 -6.79
C LYS A 69 7.12 -0.55 -5.91
N ALA A 70 5.79 -0.51 -5.85
CA ALA A 70 5.07 0.39 -4.96
C ALA A 70 5.33 0.04 -3.50
N ARG A 71 5.27 -1.25 -3.13
CA ARG A 71 5.58 -1.73 -1.77
C ARG A 71 6.97 -1.32 -1.29
N PHE A 72 7.98 -1.43 -2.13
CA PHE A 72 9.34 -1.01 -1.78
C PHE A 72 9.44 0.50 -1.52
N ARG A 73 8.76 1.32 -2.35
CA ARG A 73 8.70 2.78 -2.13
C ARG A 73 7.99 3.13 -0.84
N TYR A 74 6.88 2.46 -0.51
CA TYR A 74 6.19 2.65 0.77
C TYR A 74 7.09 2.34 1.96
N TRP A 75 7.89 1.28 1.89
CA TRP A 75 8.83 0.92 2.97
C TRP A 75 9.94 1.96 3.14
N GLN A 76 10.48 2.48 2.04
CA GLN A 76 11.50 3.54 2.12
C GLN A 76 10.94 4.84 2.69
N GLU A 77 9.76 5.27 2.23
CA GLU A 77 9.14 6.50 2.73
C GLU A 77 8.71 6.35 4.19
N SER A 78 8.15 5.20 4.59
CA SER A 78 7.79 4.94 5.99
C SER A 78 8.99 4.99 6.94
N ARG A 79 10.17 4.57 6.50
CA ARG A 79 11.41 4.70 7.30
C ARG A 79 11.87 6.15 7.42
N LYS A 80 11.72 6.95 6.36
CA LYS A 80 12.06 8.38 6.38
C LYS A 80 11.13 9.15 7.31
N THR A 81 9.82 8.91 7.23
CA THR A 81 8.85 9.57 8.11
C THR A 81 9.10 9.21 9.58
N ALA A 82 9.33 7.93 9.88
CA ALA A 82 9.64 7.49 11.25
C ALA A 82 10.94 8.09 11.80
N ARG A 83 11.93 8.36 10.93
CA ARG A 83 13.16 9.04 11.34
C ARG A 83 12.90 10.52 11.64
N LEU A 84 12.17 11.21 10.78
CA LEU A 84 11.81 12.62 10.94
C LEU A 84 10.95 12.85 12.18
N GLU A 85 9.99 11.96 12.47
CA GLU A 85 9.19 12.00 13.70
C GLU A 85 10.08 11.91 14.95
N LYS A 86 11.06 11.00 14.97
CA LYS A 86 12.02 10.89 16.09
C LYS A 86 12.92 12.12 16.24
N GLU A 87 13.33 12.73 15.12
CA GLU A 87 14.15 13.95 15.15
C GLU A 87 13.33 15.13 15.69
N LEU A 88 12.06 15.26 15.29
CA LEU A 88 11.12 16.23 15.85
C LEU A 88 10.88 16.00 17.35
N GLU A 89 10.62 14.76 17.76
CA GLU A 89 10.40 14.44 19.17
C GLU A 89 11.61 14.80 20.04
N LYS A 90 12.83 14.54 19.56
CA LYS A 90 14.06 14.95 20.24
C LYS A 90 14.20 16.48 20.33
N LEU A 91 13.93 17.20 19.25
CA LEU A 91 13.98 18.66 19.24
C LEU A 91 12.98 19.26 20.23
N HIS A 92 11.76 18.73 20.29
CA HIS A 92 10.74 19.16 21.25
C HIS A 92 11.15 18.83 22.69
N ALA A 93 11.77 17.68 22.94
CA ALA A 93 12.28 17.29 24.25
C ALA A 93 13.46 18.19 24.70
N ASP A 94 14.39 18.52 23.80
CA ASP A 94 15.51 19.42 24.11
C ASP A 94 15.01 20.86 24.36
N GLU A 95 14.00 21.33 23.62
CA GLU A 95 13.42 22.65 23.81
C GLU A 95 12.68 22.77 25.15
N THR A 96 11.91 21.76 25.52
CA THR A 96 11.23 21.70 26.83
C THR A 96 12.25 21.64 27.97
N ALA A 97 13.27 20.80 27.87
CA ALA A 97 14.35 20.75 28.86
C ALA A 97 15.07 22.11 29.01
N ARG A 98 15.34 22.83 27.91
CA ARG A 98 15.92 24.19 27.97
C ARG A 98 15.00 25.18 28.68
N LYS A 99 13.70 25.13 28.41
CA LYS A 99 12.69 25.99 29.07
C LYS A 99 12.61 25.70 30.57
N ASP A 100 12.66 24.43 30.97
CA ASP A 100 12.63 24.02 32.38
C ASP A 100 13.90 24.46 33.13
N LEU A 101 15.07 24.34 32.50
CA LEU A 101 16.33 24.83 33.07
C LEU A 101 16.32 26.36 33.24
N ALA A 102 15.82 27.10 32.25
CA ALA A 102 15.67 28.55 32.35
C ALA A 102 14.68 28.95 33.45
N ALA A 103 13.56 28.23 33.60
CA ALA A 103 12.59 28.47 34.67
C ALA A 103 13.19 28.18 36.06
N ALA A 104 13.99 27.12 36.19
CA ALA A 104 14.70 26.79 37.43
C ALA A 104 15.75 27.85 37.80
N GLU A 105 16.46 28.40 36.81
CA GLU A 105 17.45 29.45 37.01
C GLU A 105 16.78 30.78 37.44
N VAL A 106 15.63 31.13 36.84
CA VAL A 106 14.81 32.27 37.27
C VAL A 106 14.31 32.06 38.70
N ALA A 107 13.81 30.88 39.05
CA ALA A 107 13.33 30.57 40.40
C ALA A 107 14.45 30.70 41.46
N LYS A 108 15.67 30.28 41.13
CA LYS A 108 16.84 30.43 42.02
C LYS A 108 17.21 31.89 42.27
N ASN A 109 17.09 32.74 41.24
CA ASN A 109 17.40 34.17 41.32
C ASN A 109 16.29 35.02 41.98
N VAL A 110 15.09 34.47 42.19
CA VAL A 110 13.95 35.17 42.84
C VAL A 110 13.89 34.91 44.36
N THR A 111 14.91 34.27 44.95
CA THR A 111 15.00 34.11 46.42
C THR A 111 14.92 35.48 47.11
N PRO A 112 13.91 35.76 47.96
CA PRO A 112 13.63 37.11 48.44
C PRO A 112 14.73 37.54 49.42
N ALA A 113 15.34 38.68 49.10
CA ALA A 113 16.24 39.38 49.98
C ALA A 113 15.50 39.83 51.25
N GLY A 114 15.99 39.37 52.41
CA GLY A 114 15.94 40.09 53.68
C GLY A 114 14.59 40.21 54.39
N VAL A 115 14.32 39.32 55.33
CA VAL A 115 13.51 39.67 56.51
C VAL A 115 14.48 40.10 57.61
N PRO A 116 14.55 41.39 57.99
CA PRO A 116 15.41 41.83 59.09
C PRO A 116 14.82 41.34 60.41
N ALA A 117 15.62 40.57 61.18
CA ALA A 117 15.26 40.10 62.51
C ALA A 117 15.25 41.29 63.50
N LEU A 118 14.11 41.48 64.18
CA LEU A 118 13.92 42.44 65.27
C LEU A 118 14.78 42.06 66.51
N PRO A 119 15.33 43.05 67.24
CA PRO A 119 16.16 42.79 68.42
C PRO A 119 15.33 42.38 69.66
N PRO A 120 15.91 41.59 70.58
CA PRO A 120 15.23 41.13 71.79
C PRO A 120 15.07 42.25 72.84
N ALA A 121 13.95 42.19 73.56
CA ALA A 121 13.54 43.09 74.63
C ALA A 121 14.21 42.79 75.97
#